data_AF-A0A538DYV9-F1
#
_entry.id   AF-A0A538DYV9-F1
#
_cell.length_a   1.000
_cell.length_b   1.000
_cell.length_c   1.000
_cell.angle_alpha   90.00
_cell.angle_beta   90.00
_cell.angle_gamma   90.00
#
_symmetry.space_group_name_H-M   'P 1'
#
loop_
_entity.id
_entity.type
_entity.pdbx_description
1 polymer ?
#
loop_
_entity_poly.entity_id
_entity_poly.type
_entity_poly.pdbx_seq_one_letter_code
_entity_poly.pdbx_strand_id
1 'polypeptide(L)'
;WRKAPTAERDFLQGLVHIAVAWLHAARGNRPGCERQLEKAARRLGPYRPRHRAVDLDVVLEDVEGAQALVRSGSFELPRPRV
;
A
#
# COMPACT_ATOMS: atom_id res chain seq x y z
N TRP A 1 3.90 -13.57 -5.58
CA TRP A 1 4.37 -13.79 -4.20
C TRP A 1 4.38 -15.25 -3.76
N ARG A 2 3.35 -16.08 -4.05
CA ARG A 2 3.28 -17.47 -3.53
C ARG A 2 4.49 -18.34 -3.89
N LYS A 3 5.06 -18.17 -5.10
CA LYS A 3 6.27 -18.87 -5.58
C LYS A 3 7.59 -18.09 -5.38
N ALA A 4 7.54 -16.90 -4.78
CA ALA A 4 8.73 -16.06 -4.62
C ALA A 4 9.60 -16.51 -3.45
N PRO A 5 10.93 -16.28 -3.49
CA PRO A 5 11.80 -16.45 -2.33
C PRO A 5 11.28 -15.65 -1.13
N THR A 6 11.53 -16.14 0.09
CA THR A 6 11.04 -15.51 1.32
C THR A 6 11.37 -14.02 1.39
N ALA A 7 12.58 -13.64 0.99
CA ALA A 7 13.05 -12.26 0.99
C ALA A 7 12.27 -11.32 0.04
N GLU A 8 11.64 -11.84 -1.02
CA GLU A 8 10.86 -11.04 -1.97
C GLU A 8 9.35 -11.10 -1.72
N ARG A 9 8.93 -12.05 -0.88
CA ARG A 9 7.52 -12.30 -0.63
C ARG A 9 6.86 -11.08 0.01
N ASP A 10 7.53 -10.46 0.98
CA ASP A 10 6.98 -9.31 1.71
C ASP A 10 6.87 -8.08 0.83
N PHE A 11 7.88 -7.79 0.00
CA PHE A 11 7.80 -6.75 -1.03
C PHE A 11 6.59 -6.95 -1.95
N LEU A 12 6.48 -8.13 -2.57
CA LEU A 12 5.39 -8.42 -3.50
C LEU A 12 4.01 -8.40 -2.82
N GLN A 13 3.91 -8.86 -1.57
CA GLN A 13 2.67 -8.78 -0.79
C GLN A 13 2.34 -7.33 -0.41
N GLY A 14 3.33 -6.50 -0.10
CA GLY A 14 3.15 -5.08 0.16
C GLY A 14 2.50 -4.36 -1.02
N LEU A 15 2.99 -4.60 -2.24
CA LEU A 15 2.38 -4.06 -3.47
C LEU A 15 0.95 -4.56 -3.68
N VAL A 16 0.68 -5.84 -3.40
CA VAL A 16 -0.69 -6.38 -3.45
C VAL A 16 -1.60 -5.67 -2.44
N HIS A 17 -1.10 -5.37 -1.24
CA HIS A 17 -1.88 -4.65 -0.24
C HIS A 17 -2.23 -3.22 -0.68
N ILE A 18 -1.37 -2.53 -1.44
CA ILE A 18 -1.71 -1.25 -2.09
C ILE A 18 -2.91 -1.45 -3.03
N ALA A 19 -2.81 -2.36 -4.00
CA ALA A 19 -3.89 -2.59 -4.96
C ALA A 19 -5.23 -2.93 -4.28
N VAL A 20 -5.20 -3.75 -3.23
CA VAL A 20 -6.39 -4.15 -2.47
C VAL A 20 -6.93 -3.01 -1.61
N ALA A 21 -6.08 -2.11 -1.08
CA ALA A 21 -6.55 -0.92 -0.35
C ALA A 21 -7.40 -0.02 -1.25
N TRP A 22 -6.98 0.23 -2.49
CA TRP A 22 -7.75 0.99 -3.48
C TRP A 22 -9.06 0.30 -3.85
N LEU A 23 -9.06 -1.03 -3.98
CA LEU A 23 -10.28 -1.80 -4.20
C LEU A 23 -11.29 -1.63 -3.04
N HIS A 24 -10.82 -1.60 -1.79
CA HIS A 24 -11.68 -1.35 -0.64
C HIS A 24 -12.22 0.08 -0.61
N ALA A 25 -11.39 1.07 -0.93
CA ALA A 25 -11.80 2.47 -1.04
C ALA A 25 -12.90 2.65 -2.09
N ALA A 26 -12.71 2.09 -3.29
CA ALA A 26 -13.71 2.12 -4.37
C ALA A 26 -15.05 1.46 -4.02
N ARG A 27 -15.09 0.63 -2.95
CA ARG A 27 -16.30 -0.02 -2.43
C ARG A 27 -16.84 0.64 -1.16
N GLY A 28 -16.27 1.76 -0.72
CA GLY A 28 -16.62 2.42 0.55
C GLY A 28 -16.31 1.58 1.80
N ASN A 29 -15.46 0.54 1.69
CA ASN A 29 -15.14 -0.34 2.80
C ASN A 29 -13.96 0.24 3.60
N ARG A 30 -14.27 1.15 4.52
CA ARG A 30 -13.28 1.82 5.38
C ARG A 30 -12.39 0.86 6.17
N PRO A 31 -12.92 -0.08 6.98
CA PRO A 31 -12.05 -0.94 7.79
C PRO A 31 -11.13 -1.82 6.93
N GLY A 32 -11.62 -2.25 5.76
CA GLY A 32 -10.83 -2.98 4.78
C GLY A 32 -9.71 -2.13 4.18
N CYS A 33 -9.99 -0.87 3.83
CA CYS A 33 -9.00 0.04 3.30
C CYS A 33 -7.90 0.33 4.32
N GLU A 34 -8.26 0.76 5.53
CA GLU A 34 -7.31 1.11 6.61
C GLU A 34 -6.37 -0.06 6.93
N ARG A 35 -6.92 -1.27 7.10
CA ARG A 35 -6.14 -2.47 7.40
C ARG A 35 -5.15 -2.83 6.29
N GLN A 36 -5.50 -2.56 5.03
CA GLN A 36 -4.64 -2.90 3.90
C GLN A 36 -3.56 -1.84 3.68
N LEU A 37 -3.85 -0.56 3.92
CA LEU A 37 -2.84 0.50 3.96
C LEU A 37 -1.80 0.26 5.06
N GLU A 38 -2.22 -0.12 6.27
CA GLU A 38 -1.30 -0.46 7.37
C GLU A 38 -0.38 -1.64 7.00
N LYS A 39 -0.93 -2.71 6.41
CA LYS A 39 -0.13 -3.86 5.96
C LYS A 39 0.84 -3.48 4.84
N ALA A 40 0.43 -2.62 3.91
CA ALA A 40 1.30 -2.14 2.85
C ALA A 40 2.49 -1.37 3.45
N ALA A 41 2.23 -0.39 4.32
CA ALA A 41 3.26 0.41 4.98
C ALA A 41 4.26 -0.47 5.74
N ARG A 42 3.77 -1.40 6.58
CA ARG A 42 4.63 -2.29 7.37
C ARG A 42 5.51 -3.20 6.51
N ARG A 43 4.98 -3.72 5.41
CA ARG A 43 5.71 -4.65 4.54
C ARG A 43 6.70 -3.96 3.61
N LEU A 44 6.41 -2.75 3.16
CA LEU A 44 7.24 -2.03 2.20
C LEU A 44 8.31 -1.16 2.87
N GLY A 45 8.09 -0.72 4.12
CA GLY A 45 9.04 0.10 4.88
C GLY A 45 10.50 -0.39 4.87
N PRO A 46 10.77 -1.69 5.10
CA PRO A 46 12.13 -2.23 5.07
C PRO A 46 12.85 -2.17 3.71
N TYR A 47 12.13 -1.89 2.62
CA TYR A 47 12.65 -1.84 1.25
C TYR A 47 12.97 -0.41 0.77
N ARG A 48 12.87 0.59 1.65
CA ARG A 48 13.30 1.98 1.36
C ARG A 48 14.81 2.07 1.07
N PRO A 49 15.26 3.07 0.30
CA PRO A 49 14.43 4.05 -0.43
C PRO A 49 13.89 3.48 -1.75
N ARG A 50 14.56 2.46 -2.31
CA ARG A 50 14.20 1.85 -3.60
C ARG A 50 14.44 0.35 -3.55
N HIS A 51 13.55 -0.40 -4.18
CA HIS A 51 13.73 -1.83 -4.41
C HIS A 51 13.25 -2.18 -5.80
N ARG A 52 14.12 -2.81 -6.59
CA ARG A 52 13.95 -2.99 -8.03
C ARG A 52 13.74 -1.64 -8.73
N ALA A 53 12.65 -1.51 -9.50
CA ALA A 53 12.32 -0.30 -10.23
C ALA A 53 11.38 0.65 -9.45
N VAL A 54 10.97 0.28 -8.24
CA VAL A 54 9.97 1.02 -7.44
C VAL A 54 10.68 1.93 -6.45
N ASP A 55 10.28 3.20 -6.42
CA ASP A 55 10.66 4.16 -5.39
C ASP A 55 9.73 4.00 -4.18
N LEU A 56 10.25 3.46 -3.08
CA LEU A 56 9.45 3.15 -1.90
C LEU A 56 9.20 4.38 -1.04
N ASP A 57 10.01 5.43 -1.15
CA ASP A 57 9.74 6.67 -0.43
C ASP A 57 8.50 7.35 -1.01
N VAL A 58 8.40 7.42 -2.33
CA VAL A 58 7.23 7.94 -3.06
C VAL A 58 5.98 7.09 -2.81
N VAL A 59 6.11 5.76 -2.91
CA VAL A 59 4.98 4.85 -2.64
C VAL A 59 4.46 4.99 -1.22
N LEU A 60 5.34 5.11 -0.23
CA LEU A 60 4.93 5.20 1.17
C LEU A 60 4.38 6.58 1.53
N GLU A 61 4.81 7.65 0.85
CA GLU A 61 4.14 8.96 0.91
C GLU A 61 2.69 8.85 0.41
N ASP A 62 2.43 8.15 -0.70
CA ASP A 62 1.07 7.94 -1.20
C ASP A 62 0.22 7.12 -0.23
N VAL A 63 0.81 6.12 0.44
CA VAL A 63 0.13 5.33 1.47
C VAL A 63 -0.24 6.20 2.66
N GLU A 64 0.66 7.08 3.12
CA GLU A 64 0.39 8.01 4.22
C GLU A 64 -0.72 9.02 3.85
N GLY A 65 -0.66 9.59 2.65
CA GLY A 65 -1.70 10.48 2.13
C GLY A 65 -3.07 9.78 2.05
N ALA A 66 -3.10 8.55 1.56
CA ALA A 66 -4.32 7.73 1.54
C ALA A 66 -4.85 7.45 2.96
N GLN A 67 -3.97 7.15 3.92
CA GLN A 67 -4.37 6.96 5.32
C GLN A 67 -4.97 8.24 5.92
N ALA A 68 -4.47 9.41 5.57
CA ALA A 68 -5.05 10.68 6.02
C ALA A 68 -6.47 10.89 5.45
N LEU A 69 -6.66 10.68 4.14
CA LEU A 69 -7.97 10.79 3.48
C LEU A 69 -9.00 9.82 4.05
N VAL A 70 -8.61 8.55 4.23
CA VAL A 70 -9.52 7.52 4.78
C VAL A 70 -9.89 7.85 6.24
N ARG A 71 -8.94 8.36 7.04
CA ARG A 71 -9.22 8.82 8.41
C ARG A 71 -10.20 9.98 8.44
N SER A 72 -10.15 10.89 7.47
CA SER A 72 -11.10 11.99 7.33
C SER A 72 -12.45 11.57 6.70
N GLY A 73 -12.62 10.29 6.35
CA GLY A 73 -13.86 9.75 5.79
C GLY A 73 -13.94 9.81 4.27
N SER A 74 -12.90 10.25 3.56
CA SER A 74 -12.84 10.22 2.11
C SER A 74 -12.29 8.88 1.61
N PHE A 75 -12.90 8.35 0.55
CA PHE A 75 -12.41 7.17 -0.17
C PHE A 75 -11.98 7.50 -1.60
N GLU A 76 -11.93 8.79 -1.95
CA GLU A 76 -11.39 9.27 -3.21
C GLU A 76 -9.87 9.32 -3.11
N LEU A 77 -9.23 8.19 -3.39
CA LEU A 77 -7.79 8.05 -3.33
C LEU A 77 -7.14 8.42 -4.67
N PRO A 78 -6.13 9.30 -4.69
CA PRO A 78 -5.31 9.52 -5.87
C PRO A 78 -4.70 8.21 -6.38
N ARG A 79 -4.38 8.13 -7.68
CA ARG A 79 -3.67 6.97 -8.21
C ARG A 79 -2.28 6.89 -7.56
N PRO A 80 -1.89 5.74 -6.98
CA PRO A 80 -0.59 5.60 -6.35
C PRO A 80 0.52 5.56 -7.41
N ARG A 81 1.65 6.15 -7.08
CA ARG A 81 2.89 6.23 -7.86
C ARG A 81 3.76 5.03 -7.49
N VAL A 82 3.61 3.93 -8.25
CA VAL A 82 4.28 2.63 -8.02
C VAL A 82 5.17 2.26 -9.20
#